data_AF-A0A7V1HYB4-F1
#
_entry.id   AF-A0A7V1HYB4-F1
#
_cell.length_a   1.000
_cell.length_b   1.000
_cell.length_c   1.000
_cell.angle_alpha   90.00
_cell.angle_beta   90.00
_cell.angle_gamma   90.00
#
_symmetry.space_group_name_H-M   'P 1'
#
loop_
_entity.id
_entity.type
_entity.pdbx_description
1 polymer ?
#
loop_
_entity_poly.entity_id
_entity_poly.type
_entity_poly.pdbx_seq_one_letter_code
_entity_poly.pdbx_strand_id
1 'polypeptide(L)'
;MGKISLRAKQERALRRAEETLEKTIIHQRQGRLILGRWDFVIFGPSLNKKQAVLRICMAEQAVIQTAGVYVASIGDPALLGQPGMMPIEDLAGGDISEELRGLEVYHVAPLRPINIIDKRKGSDLDRMREMTLEEFSGSNTAIIETPDQEAWSLSALKYLHQCDENLPDPVMLELRGRMRDTSMIIGGSGELIH
;
A
#
# COMPACT_ATOMS: atom_id res chain seq x y z
N MET A 1 -10.29 -2.36 -12.23
CA MET A 1 -9.36 -1.62 -11.34
C MET A 1 -9.17 -2.46 -10.10
N GLY A 2 -7.93 -2.75 -9.70
CA GLY A 2 -7.70 -3.45 -8.44
C GLY A 2 -8.14 -2.52 -7.32
N LYS A 3 -8.98 -2.99 -6.40
CA LYS A 3 -9.39 -2.19 -5.25
C LYS A 3 -8.55 -2.63 -4.06
N ILE A 4 -7.79 -1.72 -3.46
CA ILE A 4 -7.40 -1.90 -2.06
C ILE A 4 -8.71 -1.83 -1.27
N SER A 5 -9.09 -2.92 -0.61
CA SER A 5 -10.22 -2.94 0.31
C SER A 5 -9.67 -2.96 1.73
N LEU A 6 -10.08 -1.96 2.52
CA LEU A 6 -9.68 -1.80 3.91
C LEU A 6 -10.83 -2.21 4.82
N ARG A 7 -10.51 -2.92 5.90
CA ARG A 7 -11.46 -3.19 6.98
C ARG A 7 -10.81 -2.85 8.32
N ALA A 8 -11.51 -2.06 9.11
CA ALA A 8 -11.10 -1.76 10.47
C ALA A 8 -12.19 -2.22 11.45
N LYS A 9 -11.80 -2.71 12.63
CA LYS A 9 -12.74 -2.96 13.74
C LYS A 9 -13.37 -1.65 14.25
N GLN A 10 -12.72 -0.52 14.01
CA GLN A 10 -13.15 0.81 14.46
C GLN A 10 -13.37 1.71 13.25
N GLU A 11 -14.53 2.35 13.16
CA GLU A 11 -14.91 3.24 12.06
C GLU A 11 -13.93 4.44 11.91
N ARG A 12 -13.36 4.88 13.02
CA ARG A 12 -12.36 5.96 13.06
C ARG A 12 -11.09 5.61 12.28
N ALA A 13 -10.59 4.38 12.42
CA ALA A 13 -9.40 3.92 11.71
C ALA A 13 -9.67 3.79 10.19
N LEU A 14 -10.90 3.41 9.80
CA LEU A 14 -11.29 3.36 8.39
C LEU A 14 -11.30 4.77 7.76
N ARG A 15 -11.96 5.75 8.41
CA ARG A 15 -11.97 7.13 7.92
C ARG A 15 -10.57 7.73 7.83
N ARG A 16 -9.73 7.51 8.85
CA ARG A 16 -8.34 7.96 8.85
C ARG A 16 -7.57 7.35 7.67
N ALA A 17 -7.80 6.08 7.37
CA ALA A 17 -7.16 5.42 6.26
C ALA A 17 -7.60 5.99 4.91
N GLU A 18 -8.91 6.18 4.70
CA GLU A 18 -9.46 6.81 3.50
C GLU A 18 -8.92 8.23 3.29
N GLU A 19 -8.94 9.07 4.33
CA GLU A 19 -8.39 10.43 4.27
C GLU A 19 -6.88 10.42 3.95
N THR A 20 -6.13 9.48 4.53
CA THR A 20 -4.70 9.35 4.27
C THR A 20 -4.47 8.99 2.81
N LEU A 21 -5.19 7.99 2.31
CA LEU A 21 -5.10 7.56 0.92
C LEU A 21 -5.48 8.71 -0.03
N GLU A 22 -6.52 9.48 0.26
CA GLU A 22 -6.93 10.62 -0.56
C GLU A 22 -5.86 11.73 -0.59
N LYS A 23 -5.42 12.17 0.60
CA LYS A 23 -4.50 13.32 0.76
C LYS A 23 -3.02 12.99 0.51
N THR A 24 -2.66 11.73 0.27
CA THR A 24 -1.29 11.34 -0.11
C THR A 24 -0.91 11.89 -1.47
N ILE A 25 0.20 12.63 -1.54
CA ILE A 25 0.76 13.21 -2.76
C ILE A 25 2.00 12.42 -3.19
N ILE A 26 2.13 12.14 -4.48
CA ILE A 26 3.30 11.48 -5.06
C ILE A 26 3.96 12.48 -6.01
N HIS A 27 5.08 13.06 -5.57
CA HIS A 27 5.81 14.10 -6.29
C HIS A 27 6.65 13.52 -7.43
N GLN A 28 7.25 12.36 -7.19
CA GLN A 28 8.08 11.65 -8.16
C GLN A 28 7.79 10.16 -8.07
N ARG A 29 7.75 9.47 -9.21
CA ARG A 29 7.75 8.01 -9.28
C ARG A 29 9.14 7.50 -9.64
N GLN A 30 9.45 6.28 -9.23
CA GLN A 30 10.63 5.58 -9.70
C GLN A 30 10.59 5.48 -11.25
N GLY A 31 11.64 5.99 -11.90
CA GLY A 31 11.69 6.13 -13.37
C GLY A 31 12.10 4.86 -14.12
N ARG A 32 12.76 3.92 -13.43
CA ARG A 32 13.19 2.61 -13.96
C ARG A 32 12.85 1.52 -12.96
N LEU A 33 12.22 0.45 -13.44
CA LEU A 33 11.96 -0.72 -12.62
C LEU A 33 13.26 -1.46 -12.27
N ILE A 34 13.45 -1.72 -10.99
CA ILE A 34 14.38 -2.74 -10.50
C ILE A 34 13.53 -3.97 -10.21
N LEU A 35 13.93 -5.14 -10.74
CA LEU A 35 13.11 -6.34 -10.62
C LEU A 35 12.87 -6.68 -9.15
N GLY A 36 11.59 -6.71 -8.76
CA GLY A 36 11.18 -7.05 -7.40
C GLY A 36 11.54 -6.02 -6.32
N ARG A 37 11.96 -4.80 -6.69
CA ARG A 37 12.38 -3.77 -5.71
C ARG A 37 11.83 -2.39 -6.06
N TRP A 38 11.28 -1.72 -5.04
CA TRP A 38 10.76 -0.36 -5.11
C TRP A 38 11.44 0.50 -4.05
N ASP A 39 12.22 1.47 -4.49
CA ASP A 39 12.88 2.44 -3.61
C ASP A 39 12.01 3.70 -3.53
N PHE A 40 11.70 4.13 -2.32
CA PHE A 40 10.89 5.33 -2.10
C PHE A 40 11.25 6.04 -0.81
N VAL A 41 11.08 7.35 -0.83
CA VAL A 41 11.11 8.17 0.36
C VAL A 41 9.73 8.68 0.67
N ILE A 42 9.40 8.74 1.96
CA ILE A 42 8.12 9.24 2.44
C ILE A 42 8.33 10.22 3.58
N PHE A 43 7.80 11.42 3.41
CA PHE A 43 7.87 12.46 4.43
C PHE A 43 6.50 13.04 4.74
N GLY A 44 6.34 13.56 5.96
CA GLY A 44 5.10 14.18 6.39
C GLY A 44 5.24 14.87 7.75
N PRO A 45 4.21 15.61 8.17
CA PRO A 45 4.24 16.31 9.44
C PRO A 45 4.33 15.31 10.60
N SER A 46 5.15 15.63 11.60
CA SER A 46 5.20 14.90 12.86
C SER A 46 3.94 15.16 13.70
N LEU A 47 3.76 14.36 14.76
CA LEU A 47 2.64 14.48 15.71
C LEU A 47 2.44 15.90 16.26
N ASN A 48 3.52 16.63 16.51
CA ASN A 48 3.46 17.98 17.08
C ASN A 48 3.27 19.08 16.00
N LYS A 49 3.24 18.71 14.72
CA LYS A 49 3.15 19.58 13.53
C LYS A 49 4.22 20.68 13.41
N LYS A 50 5.22 20.70 14.29
CA LYS A 50 6.34 21.66 14.25
C LYS A 50 7.53 21.15 13.44
N GLN A 51 7.63 19.83 13.31
CA GLN A 51 8.69 19.14 12.59
C GLN A 51 8.09 18.18 11.58
N ALA A 52 8.86 17.81 10.58
CA ALA A 52 8.56 16.72 9.67
C ALA A 52 9.45 15.51 9.94
N VAL A 53 8.94 14.34 9.54
CA VAL A 53 9.66 13.08 9.58
C VAL A 53 9.78 12.56 8.16
N LEU A 54 11.00 12.20 7.78
CA LEU A 54 11.35 11.56 6.53
C LEU A 54 11.75 10.11 6.83
N ARG A 55 11.24 9.18 6.02
CA ARG A 55 11.66 7.79 6.02
C ARG A 55 12.19 7.45 4.64
N ILE A 56 13.37 6.85 4.62
CA ILE A 56 13.93 6.23 3.42
C ILE A 56 13.57 4.77 3.49
N CYS A 57 12.83 4.31 2.49
CA CYS A 57 12.21 3.00 2.49
C CYS A 57 12.54 2.22 1.23
N MET A 58 12.40 0.92 1.34
CA MET A 58 12.44 -0.01 0.22
C MET A 58 11.37 -1.06 0.44
N ALA A 59 10.63 -1.40 -0.61
CA ALA A 59 9.79 -2.60 -0.61
C ALA A 59 10.38 -3.62 -1.59
N GLU A 60 10.56 -4.85 -1.12
CA GLU A 60 11.04 -5.95 -1.95
C GLU A 60 9.99 -7.05 -2.04
N GLN A 61 9.83 -7.60 -3.23
CA GLN A 61 8.94 -8.74 -3.43
C GLN A 61 9.48 -9.95 -2.67
N ALA A 62 8.66 -10.49 -1.78
CA ALA A 62 8.98 -11.71 -1.07
C ALA A 62 9.16 -12.87 -2.07
N VAL A 63 10.18 -13.70 -1.83
CA VAL A 63 10.49 -14.88 -2.65
C VAL A 63 10.68 -16.11 -1.78
N ILE A 64 10.26 -17.27 -2.28
CA ILE A 64 10.63 -18.58 -1.74
C ILE A 64 11.49 -19.28 -2.79
N GLN A 65 12.75 -19.58 -2.42
CA GLN A 65 13.81 -20.01 -3.32
C GLN A 65 14.08 -18.96 -4.41
N THR A 66 13.33 -18.99 -5.51
CA THR A 66 13.41 -18.03 -6.62
C THR A 66 12.04 -17.61 -7.15
N ALA A 67 10.96 -18.11 -6.54
CA ALA A 67 9.59 -17.82 -6.95
C ALA A 67 9.02 -16.68 -6.12
N GLY A 68 8.42 -15.69 -6.80
CA GLY A 68 7.71 -14.59 -6.15
C GLY A 68 6.51 -15.09 -5.35
N VAL A 69 6.34 -14.58 -4.15
CA VAL A 69 5.19 -14.88 -3.29
C VAL A 69 4.05 -13.94 -3.67
N TYR A 70 2.91 -14.53 -4.01
CA TYR A 70 1.66 -13.81 -4.26
C TYR A 70 0.64 -14.26 -3.22
N VAL A 71 -0.13 -13.31 -2.70
CA VAL A 71 -1.30 -13.62 -1.87
C VAL A 71 -2.53 -13.43 -2.76
N ALA A 72 -3.32 -14.49 -2.92
CA ALA A 72 -4.58 -14.47 -3.62
C ALA A 72 -5.64 -15.11 -2.74
N SER A 73 -6.62 -14.33 -2.31
CA SER A 73 -7.79 -14.83 -1.57
C SER A 73 -8.86 -15.21 -2.58
N ILE A 74 -9.34 -16.45 -2.53
CA ILE A 74 -10.38 -16.96 -3.44
C ILE A 74 -11.75 -16.83 -2.76
N GLY A 75 -12.63 -16.01 -3.33
CA GLY A 75 -14.07 -15.96 -3.03
C GLY A 75 -14.67 -14.54 -3.02
N ASP A 76 -16.00 -14.44 -2.93
CA ASP A 76 -16.71 -13.15 -2.91
C ASP A 76 -16.43 -12.42 -1.58
N PRO A 77 -15.75 -11.24 -1.63
CA PRO A 77 -15.42 -10.44 -0.47
C PRO A 77 -16.64 -10.09 0.41
N ALA A 78 -17.83 -9.95 -0.19
CA ALA A 78 -19.04 -9.61 0.54
C ALA A 78 -19.70 -10.81 1.24
N LEU A 79 -19.45 -12.04 0.78
CA LEU A 79 -20.16 -13.24 1.25
C LEU A 79 -19.37 -14.08 2.28
N LEU A 80 -18.03 -14.00 2.30
CA LEU A 80 -17.21 -14.95 3.08
C LEU A 80 -16.77 -14.48 4.46
N GLY A 81 -17.07 -13.26 4.89
CA GLY A 81 -16.48 -12.70 6.13
C GLY A 81 -14.93 -12.59 6.09
N GLN A 82 -14.37 -12.79 4.89
CA GLN A 82 -12.99 -12.64 4.37
C GLN A 82 -11.82 -13.22 5.18
N PRO A 83 -11.60 -14.54 5.11
CA PRO A 83 -10.27 -15.12 5.28
C PRO A 83 -9.30 -14.57 4.21
N GLY A 84 -8.06 -14.24 4.62
CA GLY A 84 -6.98 -13.85 3.70
C GLY A 84 -6.62 -12.36 3.66
N MET A 85 -7.10 -11.56 4.62
CA MET A 85 -6.56 -10.22 4.86
C MET A 85 -5.31 -10.31 5.73
N MET A 86 -4.29 -9.50 5.43
CA MET A 86 -3.07 -9.42 6.21
C MET A 86 -3.13 -8.20 7.12
N PRO A 87 -2.71 -8.29 8.39
CA PRO A 87 -2.57 -7.11 9.22
C PRO A 87 -1.51 -6.19 8.61
N ILE A 88 -1.80 -4.88 8.59
CA ILE A 88 -0.88 -3.87 8.04
C ILE A 88 0.51 -3.91 8.72
N GLU A 89 0.61 -4.41 9.95
CA GLU A 89 1.84 -4.63 10.69
C GLU A 89 2.84 -5.52 9.95
N ASP A 90 2.35 -6.55 9.26
CA ASP A 90 3.17 -7.47 8.48
C ASP A 90 3.73 -6.82 7.20
N LEU A 91 3.17 -5.67 6.81
CA LEU A 91 3.55 -4.91 5.62
C LEU A 91 4.36 -3.65 5.95
N ALA A 92 4.16 -3.04 7.12
CA ALA A 92 4.60 -1.68 7.44
C ALA A 92 6.00 -1.57 8.09
N GLY A 93 6.83 -2.62 8.04
CA GLY A 93 8.22 -2.55 8.53
C GLY A 93 8.37 -2.22 10.01
N GLY A 94 7.34 -2.49 10.83
CA GLY A 94 7.35 -2.31 12.29
C GLY A 94 7.14 -0.89 12.83
N ASP A 95 7.12 0.17 11.99
CA ASP A 95 6.87 1.56 12.44
C ASP A 95 5.41 1.96 12.22
N ILE A 96 4.49 1.36 12.97
CA ILE A 96 3.05 1.60 12.84
C ILE A 96 2.45 2.21 14.11
N SER A 97 1.53 3.17 13.92
CA SER A 97 0.76 3.76 15.01
C SER A 97 -0.24 2.76 15.61
N GLU A 98 -0.52 2.88 16.91
CA GLU A 98 -1.50 2.04 17.61
C GLU A 98 -2.90 2.11 16.98
N GLU A 99 -3.29 3.27 16.43
CA GLU A 99 -4.61 3.47 15.81
C GLU A 99 -4.79 2.65 14.52
N LEU A 100 -3.70 2.34 13.82
CA LEU A 100 -3.72 1.52 12.60
C LEU A 100 -3.46 0.04 12.88
N ARG A 101 -3.14 -0.35 14.12
CA ARG A 101 -2.92 -1.76 14.45
C ARG A 101 -4.20 -2.57 14.30
N GLY A 102 -4.06 -3.76 13.71
CA GLY A 102 -5.16 -4.64 13.37
C GLY A 102 -6.00 -4.14 12.19
N LEU A 103 -5.54 -3.13 11.45
CA LEU A 103 -6.14 -2.79 10.16
C LEU A 103 -5.83 -3.93 9.18
N GLU A 104 -6.89 -4.53 8.66
CA GLU A 104 -6.80 -5.62 7.72
C GLU A 104 -6.70 -5.06 6.30
N VAL A 105 -5.65 -5.46 5.57
CA VAL A 105 -5.38 -5.04 4.19
C VAL A 105 -5.67 -6.20 3.25
N TYR A 106 -6.59 -6.00 2.32
CA TYR A 106 -6.77 -6.90 1.19
C TYR A 106 -5.71 -6.61 0.11
N HIS A 107 -4.86 -7.59 -0.18
CA HIS A 107 -3.74 -7.45 -1.10
C HIS A 107 -3.85 -8.48 -2.23
N VAL A 108 -4.13 -8.01 -3.46
CA VAL A 108 -4.07 -8.81 -4.71
C VAL A 108 -2.92 -8.27 -5.55
N ALA A 109 -1.70 -8.59 -5.11
CA ALA A 109 -0.43 -8.27 -5.75
C ALA A 109 0.68 -9.11 -5.07
N PRO A 110 1.89 -9.17 -5.66
CA PRO A 110 3.00 -9.82 -4.99
C PRO A 110 3.24 -9.21 -3.61
N LEU A 111 3.54 -10.06 -2.64
CA LEU A 111 3.77 -9.63 -1.26
C LEU A 111 5.05 -8.77 -1.21
N ARG A 112 4.91 -7.51 -0.79
CA ARG A 112 6.01 -6.54 -0.74
C ARG A 112 6.09 -5.88 0.64
N PRO A 113 6.69 -6.54 1.64
CA PRO A 113 6.92 -5.93 2.93
C PRO A 113 7.79 -4.68 2.78
N ILE A 114 7.46 -3.62 3.51
CA ILE A 114 8.22 -2.38 3.51
C ILE A 114 9.32 -2.47 4.55
N ASN A 115 10.55 -2.13 4.17
CA ASN A 115 11.69 -1.97 5.05
C ASN A 115 12.02 -0.48 5.18
N ILE A 116 12.21 -0.01 6.40
CA ILE A 116 12.72 1.34 6.67
C ILE A 116 14.24 1.24 6.79
N ILE A 117 14.94 1.89 5.87
CA ILE A 117 16.40 1.94 5.82
C ILE A 117 16.92 3.03 6.77
N ASP A 118 16.29 4.20 6.73
CA ASP A 118 16.66 5.35 7.55
C ASP A 118 15.42 6.17 7.94
N LYS A 119 15.48 6.83 9.09
CA LYS A 119 14.42 7.69 9.62
C LYS A 119 15.03 8.98 10.15
N ARG A 120 14.76 10.08 9.45
CA ARG A 120 15.25 11.41 9.78
C ARG A 120 14.11 12.26 10.36
N LYS A 121 14.40 12.95 11.46
CA LYS A 121 13.51 13.99 12.01
C LYS A 121 14.18 15.34 11.75
N GLY A 122 13.42 16.31 11.24
CA GLY A 122 14.01 17.56 10.79
C GLY A 122 13.17 18.79 11.07
N SER A 123 13.39 19.78 10.22
CA SER A 123 12.70 21.08 10.17
C SER A 123 11.20 20.94 9.88
N ASP A 124 10.51 22.07 9.72
CA ASP A 124 9.12 22.11 9.29
C ASP A 124 8.89 21.40 7.94
N LEU A 125 7.62 21.17 7.62
CA LEU A 125 7.20 20.39 6.45
C LEU A 125 7.66 21.01 5.13
N ASP A 126 7.65 22.33 5.00
CA ASP A 126 7.99 22.99 3.75
C ASP A 126 9.48 22.85 3.46
N ARG A 127 10.31 23.10 4.47
CA ARG A 127 11.76 22.88 4.33
C ARG A 127 12.11 21.41 4.11
N MET A 128 11.41 20.48 4.76
CA MET A 128 11.60 19.04 4.52
C MET A 128 11.23 18.66 3.09
N ARG A 129 10.16 19.23 2.54
CA ARG A 129 9.74 19.03 1.15
C ARG A 129 10.84 19.49 0.20
N GLU A 130 11.33 20.72 0.36
CA GLU A 130 12.42 21.27 -0.47
C GLU A 130 13.67 20.39 -0.41
N MET A 131 14.14 20.06 0.80
CA MET A 131 15.32 19.20 0.98
C MET A 131 15.15 17.80 0.37
N THR A 132 13.97 17.19 0.54
CA THR A 132 13.71 15.84 0.00
C THR A 132 13.64 15.88 -1.52
N LEU A 133 13.01 16.90 -2.09
CA LEU A 133 13.00 17.09 -3.55
C LEU A 133 14.42 17.33 -4.05
N GLU A 134 15.21 18.18 -3.41
CA GLU A 134 16.60 18.42 -3.83
C GLU A 134 17.48 17.16 -3.75
N GLU A 135 17.41 16.40 -2.64
CA GLU A 135 18.24 15.21 -2.43
C GLU A 135 17.88 14.05 -3.36
N PHE A 136 16.59 13.83 -3.62
CA PHE A 136 16.12 12.64 -4.33
C PHE A 136 15.61 12.90 -5.76
N SER A 137 15.44 14.15 -6.19
CA SER A 137 15.05 14.45 -7.58
C SER A 137 16.10 13.94 -8.56
N GLY A 138 15.64 13.29 -9.62
CA GLY A 138 16.53 12.69 -10.62
C GLY A 138 17.19 11.38 -10.20
N SER A 139 17.04 10.95 -8.94
CA SER A 139 17.36 9.58 -8.52
C SER A 139 16.25 8.61 -8.95
N ASN A 140 16.56 7.31 -9.00
CA ASN A 140 15.56 6.27 -9.26
C ASN A 140 14.75 5.92 -8.00
N THR A 141 14.21 6.93 -7.32
CA THR A 141 13.52 6.81 -6.02
C THR A 141 12.18 7.55 -6.12
N ALA A 142 11.08 6.95 -5.66
CA ALA A 142 9.82 7.69 -5.57
C ALA A 142 9.81 8.65 -4.39
N ILE A 143 9.15 9.79 -4.52
CA ILE A 143 9.04 10.82 -3.48
C ILE A 143 7.57 10.97 -3.12
N ILE A 144 7.23 10.62 -1.88
CA ILE A 144 5.86 10.57 -1.37
C ILE A 144 5.71 11.54 -0.21
N GLU A 145 4.68 12.38 -0.26
CA GLU A 145 4.26 13.20 0.86
C GLU A 145 3.00 12.61 1.50
N THR A 146 3.10 12.26 2.78
CA THR A 146 1.99 11.75 3.57
C THR A 146 1.36 12.89 4.37
N PRO A 147 0.02 12.95 4.48
CA PRO A 147 -0.65 13.95 5.31
C PRO A 147 -0.37 13.77 6.80
N ASP A 148 0.10 12.58 7.22
CA ASP A 148 0.28 12.23 8.62
C ASP A 148 1.39 11.16 8.79
N GLN A 149 2.40 11.47 9.61
CA GLN A 149 3.50 10.52 9.86
C GLN A 149 3.07 9.19 10.47
N GLU A 150 1.91 9.12 11.12
CA GLU A 150 1.41 7.92 11.78
C GLU A 150 0.72 6.96 10.80
N ALA A 151 0.32 7.47 9.63
CA ALA A 151 -0.37 6.74 8.57
C ALA A 151 0.49 6.59 7.30
N TRP A 152 1.79 6.86 7.41
CA TRP A 152 2.74 6.80 6.30
C TRP A 152 2.70 5.46 5.54
N SER A 153 2.48 4.35 6.23
CA SER A 153 2.44 3.01 5.63
C SER A 153 1.29 2.88 4.63
N LEU A 154 0.15 3.54 4.87
CA LEU A 154 -0.97 3.58 3.92
C LEU A 154 -0.62 4.38 2.67
N SER A 155 0.10 5.49 2.81
CA SER A 155 0.62 6.26 1.68
C SER A 155 1.62 5.44 0.85
N ALA A 156 2.45 4.63 1.50
CA ALA A 156 3.36 3.71 0.82
C ALA A 156 2.59 2.59 0.08
N LEU A 157 1.58 1.99 0.71
CA LEU A 157 0.72 0.98 0.08
C LEU A 157 -0.04 1.55 -1.13
N LYS A 158 -0.54 2.80 -1.05
CA LYS A 158 -1.12 3.52 -2.20
C LYS A 158 -0.13 3.60 -3.36
N TYR A 159 1.11 4.00 -3.07
CA TYR A 159 2.15 4.11 -4.09
C TYR A 159 2.44 2.75 -4.75
N LEU A 160 2.66 1.70 -3.95
CA LEU A 160 2.93 0.35 -4.44
C LEU A 160 1.78 -0.19 -5.31
N HIS A 161 0.54 0.06 -4.90
CA HIS A 161 -0.63 -0.32 -5.68
C HIS A 161 -0.69 0.42 -7.03
N GLN A 162 -0.39 1.72 -7.05
CA GLN A 162 -0.32 2.48 -8.29
C GLN A 162 0.83 2.04 -9.20
N CYS A 163 1.92 1.50 -8.65
CA CYS A 163 2.96 0.85 -9.46
C CYS A 163 2.39 -0.36 -10.20
N ASP A 164 1.54 -1.17 -9.58
CA ASP A 164 0.91 -2.34 -10.22
C ASP A 164 -0.14 -1.98 -11.29
N GLU A 165 -0.66 -0.76 -11.26
CA GLU A 165 -1.55 -0.26 -12.32
C GLU A 165 -0.75 0.24 -13.53
N ASN A 166 0.38 0.90 -13.30
CA ASN A 166 1.20 1.49 -14.36
C ASN A 166 2.20 0.50 -14.97
N LEU A 167 2.63 -0.49 -14.20
CA LEU A 167 3.62 -1.50 -14.56
C LEU A 167 3.17 -2.88 -14.07
N PRO A 168 2.07 -3.40 -14.64
CA PRO A 168 1.43 -4.60 -14.14
C PRO A 168 2.33 -5.83 -14.33
N ASP A 169 2.55 -6.56 -13.24
CA ASP A 169 3.25 -7.84 -13.23
C ASP A 169 2.56 -8.85 -14.19
N PRO A 170 3.30 -9.63 -15.01
CA PRO A 170 2.71 -10.56 -15.97
C PRO A 170 1.80 -11.63 -15.35
N VAL A 171 2.14 -12.15 -14.17
CA VAL A 171 1.29 -13.09 -13.42
C VAL A 171 0.02 -12.38 -12.98
N MET A 172 0.13 -11.14 -12.53
CA MET A 172 -1.04 -10.32 -12.20
C MET A 172 -1.90 -9.98 -13.41
N LEU A 173 -1.32 -9.78 -14.59
CA LEU A 173 -2.05 -9.61 -15.85
C LEU A 173 -2.85 -10.86 -16.20
N GLU A 174 -2.22 -12.04 -16.10
CA GLU A 174 -2.86 -13.33 -16.37
C GLU A 174 -3.97 -13.63 -15.36
N LEU A 175 -3.71 -13.46 -14.07
CA LEU A 175 -4.70 -13.60 -13.01
C LEU A 175 -5.87 -12.62 -13.21
N ARG A 176 -5.60 -11.34 -13.49
CA ARG A 176 -6.66 -10.34 -13.76
C ARG A 176 -7.45 -10.67 -15.02
N GLY A 177 -6.80 -11.20 -16.06
CA GLY A 177 -7.47 -11.68 -17.28
C GLY A 177 -8.45 -12.81 -16.97
N ARG A 178 -7.99 -13.82 -16.23
CA ARG A 178 -8.83 -14.96 -15.79
C ARG A 178 -9.97 -14.52 -14.86
N MET A 179 -9.74 -13.54 -13.99
CA MET A 179 -10.78 -12.97 -13.13
C MET A 179 -11.86 -12.22 -13.91
N ARG A 180 -11.54 -11.61 -15.06
CA ARG A 180 -12.55 -10.97 -15.94
C ARG A 180 -13.40 -11.99 -16.69
N ASP A 181 -12.81 -13.14 -17.04
CA ASP A 181 -13.52 -14.24 -17.71
C ASP A 181 -14.33 -15.11 -16.74
N THR A 182 -14.17 -14.91 -15.43
CA THR A 182 -14.99 -15.59 -14.42
C THR A 182 -16.25 -14.77 -14.12
N SER A 183 -17.13 -14.60 -15.11
CA SER A 183 -18.54 -14.42 -14.79
C SER A 183 -19.03 -15.75 -14.23
N MET A 184 -19.09 -15.86 -12.90
CA MET A 184 -19.77 -17.00 -12.28
C MET A 184 -21.25 -16.92 -12.68
N ILE A 185 -21.66 -17.80 -13.60
CA ILE A 185 -23.06 -18.14 -13.79
C ILE A 185 -23.51 -18.80 -12.50
N ILE A 186 -24.30 -18.10 -11.70
CA ILE A 186 -25.01 -18.67 -10.55
C ILE A 186 -26.33 -19.23 -11.09
N GLY A 187 -26.31 -20.49 -11.52
CA GLY A 187 -27.48 -21.37 -11.42
C GLY A 187 -27.26 -22.26 -10.20
N GLY A 188 -28.17 -22.46 -9.25
CA GLY A 188 -29.60 -22.26 -9.21
C GLY A 188 -30.18 -23.49 -8.52
N SER A 189 -30.81 -23.32 -7.36
CA SER A 189 -31.93 -24.16 -6.85
C SER A 189 -32.28 -23.75 -5.42
N GLY A 190 -33.46 -23.17 -5.24
CA GLY A 190 -34.03 -22.88 -3.92
C GLY A 190 -35.13 -21.82 -3.97
N GLU A 191 -36.21 -22.09 -4.71
CA GLU A 191 -37.54 -21.47 -4.59
C GLU A 191 -37.93 -21.21 -3.10
N LEU A 192 -38.71 -20.20 -2.67
CA LEU A 192 -39.84 -19.42 -3.22
C LEU A 192 -40.07 -18.23 -2.27
N ILE A 193 -40.48 -17.04 -2.76
CA ILE A 193 -41.56 -16.25 -2.13
C ILE A 193 -42.32 -15.53 -3.26
N HIS A 194 -43.65 -15.66 -3.24
CA HIS A 194 -44.64 -15.19 -4.23
C HIS A 194 -44.50 -13.73 -4.69
#